data_AF-F2IDV7-F1
#
_entry.id   AF-F2IDV7-F1
#
_cell.length_a   1.000
_cell.length_b   1.000
_cell.length_c   1.000
_cell.angle_alpha   90.00
_cell.angle_beta   90.00
_cell.angle_gamma   90.00
#
_symmetry.space_group_name_H-M   'P 1'
#
loop_
_entity.id
_entity.type
_entity.pdbx_description
1 polymer ?
#
loop_
_entity_poly.entity_id
_entity_poly.type
_entity_poly.pdbx_seq_one_letter_code
_entity_poly.pdbx_strand_id
1 'polypeptide(L)'
;MKTTSTILAFLCISLLGFSQTNTLTLIQKMSDCAPVTQRLIQANYSPEEQLSLEKDSRKLAKLNYVMAQSYRFADNQMVLRSQRQLFDAKAYESYRKKDRRVTVFDSLTGLYVELFSWNEMDVQFSQIDIQYDVASK
;
A
#
# COMPACT_ATOMS: atom_id res chain seq x y z
N MET A 1 58.43 -26.84 -11.55
CA MET A 1 57.69 -26.56 -10.31
C MET A 1 56.34 -25.96 -10.68
N LYS A 2 55.26 -26.53 -10.13
CA LYS A 2 53.88 -26.02 -10.26
C LYS A 2 53.74 -24.75 -9.43
N THR A 3 53.17 -23.69 -10.00
CA THR A 3 52.51 -22.63 -9.23
C THR A 3 51.21 -22.26 -9.92
N THR A 4 50.15 -22.62 -9.23
CA THR A 4 48.73 -22.48 -9.50
C THR A 4 48.26 -21.06 -9.19
N SER A 5 47.26 -20.59 -9.95
CA SER A 5 46.17 -19.67 -9.54
C SER A 5 46.55 -18.23 -9.15
N THR A 6 45.78 -17.18 -9.47
CA THR A 6 44.32 -17.08 -9.32
C THR A 6 43.85 -15.87 -10.15
N ILE A 7 42.89 -16.08 -11.05
CA ILE A 7 42.17 -14.99 -11.73
C ILE A 7 41.16 -14.46 -10.72
N LEU A 8 41.41 -13.27 -10.19
CA LEU A 8 40.51 -12.57 -9.28
C LEU A 8 39.35 -12.00 -10.13
N ALA A 9 38.33 -12.83 -10.36
CA ALA A 9 37.05 -12.36 -10.86
C ALA A 9 36.41 -11.52 -9.75
N PHE A 10 36.52 -10.19 -9.86
CA PHE A 10 35.67 -9.26 -9.13
C PHE A 10 34.24 -9.46 -9.62
N LEU A 11 33.56 -10.37 -8.93
CA LEU A 11 32.14 -10.61 -9.02
C LEU A 11 31.45 -9.34 -8.50
N CYS A 12 31.25 -8.36 -9.38
CA CYS A 12 30.30 -7.27 -9.18
C CYS A 12 28.90 -7.90 -9.13
N ILE A 13 28.56 -8.48 -7.97
CA ILE A 13 27.18 -8.60 -7.55
C ILE A 13 26.75 -7.17 -7.25
N SER A 14 26.46 -6.41 -8.31
CA SER A 14 25.60 -5.25 -8.20
C SER A 14 24.33 -5.80 -7.57
N LEU A 15 24.14 -5.43 -6.30
CA LEU A 15 22.91 -5.62 -5.57
C LEU A 15 21.77 -5.41 -6.55
N LEU A 16 21.11 -6.51 -6.92
CA LEU A 16 19.71 -6.45 -7.31
C LEU A 16 19.07 -5.84 -6.08
N GLY A 17 18.97 -4.52 -6.08
CA GLY A 17 18.01 -3.81 -5.28
C GLY A 17 16.72 -4.53 -5.61
N PHE A 18 16.23 -5.31 -4.66
CA PHE A 18 14.84 -5.68 -4.60
C PHE A 18 14.11 -4.34 -4.51
N SER A 19 13.95 -3.68 -5.66
CA SER A 19 12.80 -2.86 -5.89
C SER A 19 11.68 -3.81 -5.51
N GLN A 20 10.99 -3.49 -4.43
CA GLN A 20 9.65 -3.96 -4.22
C GLN A 20 8.88 -3.44 -5.44
N THR A 21 9.01 -4.14 -6.58
CA THR A 21 7.95 -4.23 -7.55
C THR A 21 6.82 -4.79 -6.74
N ASN A 22 6.02 -3.87 -6.19
CA ASN A 22 4.73 -4.14 -5.59
C ASN A 22 4.02 -5.03 -6.60
N THR A 23 4.09 -6.34 -6.36
CA THR A 23 3.32 -7.31 -7.12
C THR A 23 1.92 -7.00 -6.67
N LEU A 24 1.26 -6.12 -7.43
CA LEU A 24 -0.07 -5.61 -7.16
C LEU A 24 -0.97 -6.84 -7.09
N THR A 25 -1.23 -7.28 -5.86
CA THR A 25 -2.05 -8.46 -5.60
C THR A 25 -3.44 -8.12 -6.12
N LEU A 26 -3.93 -8.87 -7.10
CA LEU A 26 -5.28 -8.68 -7.62
C LEU A 26 -6.27 -9.00 -6.50
N ILE A 27 -7.01 -7.99 -6.04
CA ILE A 27 -7.98 -8.13 -4.96
C ILE A 27 -9.29 -8.67 -5.55
N GLN A 28 -9.68 -9.89 -5.22
CA GLN A 28 -10.92 -10.48 -5.73
C GLN A 28 -12.00 -10.57 -4.65
N LYS A 29 -11.57 -10.73 -3.39
CA LYS A 29 -12.45 -10.87 -2.23
C LYS A 29 -11.85 -10.15 -1.02
N MET A 30 -12.66 -9.94 0.01
CA MET A 30 -12.25 -9.18 1.20
C MET A 30 -11.03 -9.78 1.90
N SER A 31 -10.85 -11.09 1.88
CA SER A 31 -9.67 -11.77 2.46
C SER A 31 -8.35 -11.41 1.79
N ASP A 32 -8.38 -10.90 0.55
CA ASP A 32 -7.18 -10.54 -0.20
C ASP A 32 -6.68 -9.14 0.17
N CYS A 33 -7.54 -8.32 0.81
CA CYS A 33 -7.20 -6.99 1.25
C CYS A 33 -6.15 -7.01 2.38
N ALA A 34 -5.43 -5.90 2.55
CA ALA A 34 -4.55 -5.72 3.68
C ALA A 34 -5.33 -5.85 5.02
N PRO A 35 -4.71 -6.37 6.09
CA PRO A 35 -5.40 -6.55 7.38
C PRO A 35 -6.05 -5.29 7.94
N VAL A 36 -5.43 -4.12 7.73
CA VAL A 36 -6.01 -2.82 8.14
C VAL A 36 -7.30 -2.51 7.39
N THR A 37 -7.34 -2.78 6.09
CA THR A 37 -8.53 -2.61 5.25
C THR A 37 -9.66 -3.54 5.72
N GLN A 38 -9.36 -4.82 5.96
CA GLN A 38 -10.35 -5.79 6.46
C GLN A 38 -10.96 -5.33 7.79
N ARG A 39 -10.12 -4.92 8.74
CA ARG A 39 -10.55 -4.39 10.04
C ARG A 39 -11.44 -3.15 9.89
N LEU A 40 -11.01 -2.18 9.07
CA LEU A 40 -11.75 -0.93 8.89
C LEU A 40 -13.09 -1.15 8.18
N ILE A 41 -13.16 -2.09 7.23
CA ILE A 41 -14.43 -2.50 6.62
C ILE A 41 -15.36 -3.09 7.69
N GLN A 42 -14.88 -4.05 8.48
CA GLN A 42 -15.67 -4.67 9.55
C GLN A 42 -16.15 -3.68 10.60
N ALA A 43 -15.36 -2.64 10.90
CA ALA A 43 -15.69 -1.64 11.91
C ALA A 43 -16.65 -0.56 11.42
N ASN A 44 -16.56 -0.17 10.13
CA ASN A 44 -17.21 1.05 9.63
C ASN A 44 -18.30 0.81 8.57
N TYR A 45 -18.46 -0.40 8.06
CA TYR A 45 -19.42 -0.73 7.01
C TYR A 45 -20.47 -1.73 7.53
N SER A 46 -21.73 -1.48 7.21
CA SER A 46 -22.84 -2.40 7.49
C SER A 46 -22.69 -3.73 6.72
N PRO A 47 -23.31 -4.83 7.17
CA PRO A 47 -23.29 -6.11 6.46
C PRO A 47 -23.73 -5.99 4.98
N GLU A 48 -24.73 -5.16 4.70
CA GLU A 48 -25.23 -4.92 3.34
C GLU A 48 -24.19 -4.22 2.46
N GLU A 49 -23.47 -3.23 3.02
CA GLU A 49 -22.40 -2.55 2.32
C GLU A 49 -21.19 -3.47 2.09
N GLN A 50 -20.86 -4.31 3.08
CA GLN A 50 -19.81 -5.33 2.94
C GLN A 50 -20.13 -6.29 1.79
N LEU A 51 -21.37 -6.79 1.71
CA LEU A 51 -21.81 -7.63 0.60
C LEU A 51 -21.74 -6.90 -0.74
N SER A 52 -22.04 -5.58 -0.76
CA SER A 52 -21.90 -4.77 -1.97
C SER A 52 -20.44 -4.65 -2.42
N LEU A 53 -19.51 -4.53 -1.47
CA LEU A 53 -18.07 -4.46 -1.75
C LEU A 53 -17.54 -5.80 -2.26
N GLU A 54 -18.02 -6.93 -1.73
CA GLU A 54 -17.63 -8.26 -2.22
C GLU A 54 -18.08 -8.55 -3.65
N LYS A 55 -19.13 -7.88 -4.13
CA LYS A 55 -19.61 -8.00 -5.52
C LYS A 55 -18.80 -7.16 -6.51
N ASP A 56 -18.01 -6.21 -6.03
CA ASP A 56 -17.23 -5.29 -6.85
C ASP A 56 -15.76 -5.29 -6.42
N SER A 57 -15.02 -6.24 -6.99
CA SER A 57 -13.58 -6.41 -6.73
C SER A 57 -12.76 -5.16 -7.07
N ARG A 58 -13.18 -4.37 -8.06
CA ARG A 58 -12.51 -3.13 -8.46
C ARG A 58 -12.68 -2.06 -7.40
N LYS A 59 -13.91 -1.87 -6.90
CA LYS A 59 -14.19 -0.97 -5.77
C LYS A 59 -13.44 -1.41 -4.50
N LEU A 60 -13.38 -2.71 -4.24
CA LEU A 60 -12.64 -3.27 -3.12
C LEU A 60 -11.12 -3.01 -3.23
N ALA A 61 -10.54 -3.13 -4.43
CA ALA A 61 -9.14 -2.81 -4.68
C ALA A 61 -8.81 -1.34 -4.44
N LYS A 62 -9.65 -0.42 -4.93
CA LYS A 62 -9.50 1.02 -4.67
C LYS A 62 -9.60 1.33 -3.19
N LEU A 63 -10.55 0.71 -2.48
CA LEU A 63 -10.67 0.87 -1.04
C LEU A 63 -9.44 0.38 -0.29
N ASN A 64 -8.89 -0.78 -0.68
CA ASN A 64 -7.66 -1.31 -0.12
C ASN A 64 -6.46 -0.38 -0.33
N TYR A 65 -6.34 0.21 -1.53
CA TYR A 65 -5.32 1.21 -1.80
C TYR A 65 -5.45 2.42 -0.85
N VAL A 66 -6.66 2.97 -0.70
CA VAL A 66 -6.91 4.10 0.21
C VAL A 66 -6.50 3.73 1.65
N MET A 67 -6.98 2.61 2.17
CA MET A 67 -6.83 2.25 3.58
C MET A 67 -5.42 1.74 3.96
N ALA A 68 -4.65 1.22 3.01
CA ALA A 68 -3.39 0.54 3.32
C ALA A 68 -2.16 1.03 2.57
N GLN A 69 -2.32 1.76 1.45
CA GLN A 69 -1.22 2.07 0.53
C GLN A 69 -1.12 3.55 0.14
N SER A 70 -2.16 4.35 0.39
CA SER A 70 -2.19 5.78 0.05
C SER A 70 -1.41 6.69 1.02
N TYR A 71 -0.50 6.11 1.79
CA TYR A 71 0.32 6.79 2.78
C TYR A 71 1.60 5.99 3.07
N ARG A 72 2.56 6.64 3.72
CA ARG A 72 3.70 5.97 4.36
C ARG A 72 3.96 6.55 5.75
N PHE A 73 4.52 5.75 6.65
CA PHE A 73 5.04 6.27 7.90
C PHE A 73 6.35 7.02 7.63
N ALA A 74 6.59 8.14 8.31
CA ALA A 74 7.82 8.91 8.14
C ALA A 74 9.06 8.09 8.54
N ASP A 75 10.18 8.29 7.83
CA ASP A 75 11.35 7.39 7.80
C ASP A 75 12.16 7.34 9.12
N ASN A 76 11.90 8.24 10.08
CA ASN A 76 12.66 8.39 11.33
C ASN A 76 11.88 7.97 12.58
N GLN A 77 10.98 6.99 12.47
CA GLN A 77 10.28 6.44 13.63
C GLN A 77 10.19 4.92 13.57
N MET A 78 10.27 4.28 14.73
CA MET A 78 9.99 2.86 14.85
C MET A 78 8.48 2.64 14.76
N VAL A 79 8.05 1.85 13.77
CA VAL A 79 6.63 1.54 13.55
C VAL A 79 6.37 0.10 13.97
N LEU A 80 5.66 -0.10 15.06
CA LEU A 80 5.20 -1.43 15.45
C LEU A 80 4.10 -1.91 14.50
N ARG A 81 4.07 -3.23 14.25
CA ARG A 81 3.02 -3.85 13.43
C ARG A 81 1.62 -3.56 13.98
N SER A 82 1.46 -3.56 15.30
CA SER A 82 0.21 -3.24 15.98
C SER A 82 -0.24 -1.81 15.72
N GLN A 83 0.66 -0.83 15.80
CA GLN A 83 0.36 0.57 15.48
C GLN A 83 -0.06 0.73 14.01
N ARG A 84 0.65 0.09 13.08
CA ARG A 84 0.30 0.13 11.66
C ARG A 84 -1.13 -0.36 11.38
N GLN A 85 -1.60 -1.37 12.11
CA GLN A 85 -2.94 -1.91 11.93
C GLN A 85 -4.06 -0.99 12.44
N LEU A 86 -3.72 -0.05 13.33
CA LEU A 86 -4.69 0.87 13.94
C LEU A 86 -4.91 2.14 13.12
N PHE A 87 -3.95 2.53 12.28
CA PHE A 87 -4.06 3.75 11.48
C PHE A 87 -5.25 3.69 10.50
N ASP A 88 -6.05 4.74 10.47
CA ASP A 88 -7.15 4.93 9.53
C ASP A 88 -6.85 6.12 8.61
N ALA A 89 -6.44 5.82 7.37
CA ALA A 89 -6.12 6.84 6.38
C ALA A 89 -7.34 7.70 5.96
N LYS A 90 -8.57 7.19 6.10
CA LYS A 90 -9.78 7.95 5.72
C LYS A 90 -10.06 9.09 6.69
N ALA A 91 -9.71 8.93 7.96
CA ALA A 91 -9.86 10.00 8.97
C ALA A 91 -9.07 11.29 8.61
N TYR A 92 -8.07 11.17 7.74
CA TYR A 92 -7.19 12.27 7.33
C TYR A 92 -7.41 12.75 5.90
N GLU A 93 -8.51 12.35 5.26
CA GLU A 93 -8.79 12.67 3.86
C GLU A 93 -8.81 14.19 3.58
N SER A 94 -9.40 14.98 4.48
CA SER A 94 -9.49 16.44 4.39
C SER A 94 -8.13 17.17 4.48
N TYR A 95 -7.08 16.50 4.97
CA TYR A 95 -5.74 17.07 5.09
C TYR A 95 -4.94 16.96 3.79
N ARG A 96 -5.34 16.06 2.87
CA ARG A 96 -4.62 15.83 1.62
C ARG A 96 -4.60 17.08 0.75
N LYS A 97 -3.50 17.24 0.02
CA LYS A 97 -3.34 18.31 -0.97
C LYS A 97 -3.32 17.71 -2.36
N LYS A 98 -3.67 18.54 -3.34
CA LYS A 98 -3.83 18.11 -4.73
C LYS A 98 -2.52 17.57 -5.31
N ASP A 99 -1.43 18.28 -5.06
CA ASP A 99 -0.17 18.19 -5.80
C ASP A 99 1.05 17.87 -4.90
N ARG A 100 0.85 17.75 -3.59
CA ARG A 100 1.94 17.45 -2.65
C ARG A 100 1.49 16.55 -1.52
N ARG A 101 2.44 15.79 -1.01
CA ARG A 101 2.26 14.97 0.19
C ARG A 101 2.20 15.84 1.44
N VAL A 102 1.50 15.36 2.46
CA VAL A 102 1.35 16.06 3.75
C VAL A 102 1.67 15.10 4.88
N THR A 103 2.50 15.54 5.82
CA THR A 103 2.73 14.79 7.06
C THR A 103 1.73 15.23 8.12
N VAL A 104 1.04 14.27 8.71
CA VAL A 104 0.12 14.45 9.85
C VAL A 104 0.62 13.65 11.05
N PHE A 105 0.25 14.09 12.26
CA PHE A 105 0.46 13.30 13.48
C PHE A 105 -0.84 12.60 13.86
N ASP A 106 -0.81 11.27 13.93
CA ASP A 106 -1.95 10.47 14.37
C ASP A 106 -1.85 10.18 15.86
N SER A 107 -2.72 10.81 16.64
CA SER A 107 -2.72 10.67 18.11
C SER A 107 -3.05 9.26 18.59
N LEU A 108 -3.80 8.47 17.81
CA LEU A 108 -4.19 7.11 18.17
C LEU A 108 -3.00 6.15 18.10
N THR A 109 -2.20 6.23 17.04
CA THR A 109 -1.01 5.39 16.86
C THR A 109 0.26 6.00 17.45
N GLY A 110 0.27 7.32 17.67
CA GLY A 110 1.45 8.08 18.07
C GLY A 110 2.46 8.25 16.94
N LEU A 111 2.05 8.10 15.67
CA LEU A 111 2.94 8.08 14.51
C LEU A 111 2.76 9.33 13.64
N TYR A 112 3.85 9.76 13.02
CA TYR A 112 3.83 10.71 11.92
C TYR A 112 3.61 9.97 10.59
N VAL A 113 2.57 10.34 9.86
CA VAL A 113 2.17 9.69 8.62
C VAL A 113 2.20 10.68 7.48
N GLU A 114 2.94 10.35 6.42
CA GLU A 114 2.93 11.08 5.17
C GLU A 114 1.81 10.55 4.27
N LEU A 115 0.79 11.38 4.07
CA LEU A 115 -0.33 11.14 3.18
C LEU A 115 0.07 11.49 1.75
N PHE A 116 -0.18 10.59 0.80
CA PHE A 116 0.02 10.87 -0.63
C PHE A 116 -0.94 11.95 -1.13
N SER A 117 -0.54 12.67 -2.18
CA SER A 117 -1.36 13.70 -2.80
C SER A 117 -2.56 13.10 -3.55
N TRP A 118 -3.56 13.93 -3.85
CA TRP A 118 -4.70 13.48 -4.68
C TRP A 118 -4.26 13.02 -6.07
N ASN A 119 -3.34 13.76 -6.71
CA ASN A 119 -2.81 13.37 -8.01
C ASN A 119 -2.14 11.99 -7.99
N GLU A 120 -1.37 11.67 -6.93
CA GLU A 120 -0.78 10.34 -6.78
C GLU A 120 -1.83 9.24 -6.61
N MET A 121 -2.92 9.53 -5.90
CA MET A 121 -4.04 8.61 -5.76
C MET A 121 -4.78 8.39 -7.08
N ASP A 122 -5.04 9.46 -7.85
CA ASP A 122 -5.73 9.38 -9.14
C ASP A 122 -4.95 8.53 -10.15
N VAL A 123 -3.62 8.66 -10.18
CA VAL A 123 -2.74 7.81 -10.99
C VAL A 123 -2.90 6.35 -10.59
N GLN A 124 -2.91 6.05 -9.29
CA GLN A 124 -3.06 4.69 -8.80
C GLN A 124 -4.46 4.11 -9.05
N PHE A 125 -5.52 4.91 -8.90
CA PHE A 125 -6.87 4.49 -9.27
C PHE A 125 -6.99 4.17 -10.77
N SER A 126 -6.36 4.96 -11.63
CA SER A 126 -6.32 4.69 -13.07
C SER A 126 -5.59 3.38 -13.38
N GLN A 127 -4.48 3.11 -12.69
CA GLN A 127 -3.74 1.84 -12.84
C GLN A 127 -4.58 0.64 -12.37
N ILE A 128 -5.30 0.78 -11.26
CA ILE A 128 -6.25 -0.23 -10.78
C ILE A 128 -7.33 -0.45 -11.85
N ASP A 129 -7.95 0.60 -12.39
CA ASP A 129 -8.99 0.46 -13.41
C ASP A 129 -8.50 -0.33 -14.63
N ILE A 130 -7.31 0.01 -15.16
CA ILE A 130 -6.67 -0.71 -16.27
C ILE A 130 -6.44 -2.18 -15.92
N GLN A 131 -5.95 -2.47 -14.71
CA GLN A 131 -5.70 -3.85 -14.27
C GLN A 131 -6.98 -4.70 -14.30
N TYR A 132 -8.10 -4.15 -13.82
CA TYR A 132 -9.36 -4.87 -13.81
C TYR A 132 -10.00 -4.93 -15.21
N ASP A 133 -9.82 -3.93 -16.06
CA ASP A 133 -10.26 -3.98 -17.46
C ASP A 133 -9.55 -5.10 -18.24
N VAL A 134 -8.25 -5.31 -17.98
CA VAL A 134 -7.47 -6.41 -18.57
C VAL A 134 -7.90 -7.76 -18.01
N ALA A 135 -8.10 -7.87 -16.69
CA ALA A 135 -8.49 -9.12 -16.03
C ALA A 135 -9.93 -9.57 -16.37
N SER A 136 -10.79 -8.66 -16.84
CA SER A 136 -12.18 -8.96 -17.26
C SER A 136 -12.32 -9.39 -18.73
N LYS A 137 -11.24 -9.38 -19.51
CA LYS A 137 -11.21 -9.84 -20.91
C LYS A 137 -10.77 -11.29 -20.99
#